data_AF-A0A3D2RDU4-F1
#
_entry.id   AF-A0A3D2RDU4-F1
#
_cell.length_a   1.000
_cell.length_b   1.000
_cell.length_c   1.000
_cell.angle_alpha   90.00
_cell.angle_beta   90.00
_cell.angle_gamma   90.00
#
_symmetry.space_group_name_H-M   'P 1'
#
loop_
_entity.id
_entity.type
_entity.pdbx_description
1 polymer ?
#
loop_
_entity_poly.entity_id
_entity_poly.type
_entity_poly.pdbx_seq_one_letter_code
_entity_poly.pdbx_strand_id
1 'polypeptide(L)'
;TRPVNDASGYVHVRTDIYTVHDYEQQIDVFEKKYETVSPDNADSHRQHEDLSVPYAGQPYVVDEYGGTWWNEDEAKKAKAQDADREGSWGYGKRPTDIEEVYDRIGKLTRVLTDNPNIAGYTYTQLTDVEQEQNGIYHYDRSPKFDADRLKKAFEASAAIEE
;
A
#
# COMPACT_ATOMS: atom_id res chain seq x y z
N THR A 1 10.08 24.48 -13.97
CA THR A 1 9.97 23.10 -14.49
C THR A 1 9.24 22.25 -13.46
N ARG A 2 8.85 21.00 -13.76
CA ARG A 2 8.20 20.05 -12.83
C ARG A 2 9.07 18.80 -12.64
N PRO A 3 9.01 18.11 -11.48
CA PRO A 3 9.70 16.83 -11.27
C PRO A 3 9.20 15.73 -12.23
N VAL A 4 10.06 14.75 -12.48
CA VAL A 4 9.75 13.54 -13.26
C VAL A 4 9.83 12.31 -12.35
N ASN A 5 8.79 11.48 -12.39
CA ASN A 5 8.82 10.08 -11.96
C ASN A 5 8.87 9.23 -13.26
N ASP A 6 9.86 8.35 -13.42
CA ASP A 6 10.02 7.54 -14.62
C ASP A 6 9.10 6.30 -14.62
N ALA A 7 9.61 5.11 -14.31
CA ALA A 7 8.82 3.89 -14.23
C ALA A 7 8.34 3.69 -12.78
N SER A 8 7.21 4.33 -12.46
CA SER A 8 6.53 4.26 -11.15
C SER A 8 6.57 2.85 -10.56
N GLY A 9 7.13 2.74 -9.37
CA GLY A 9 7.13 1.53 -8.56
C GLY A 9 7.91 0.34 -9.10
N TYR A 10 8.62 0.48 -10.23
CA TYR A 10 9.24 -0.63 -10.95
C TYR A 10 10.76 -0.46 -11.06
N VAL A 11 11.29 -0.11 -12.24
CA VAL A 11 12.73 -0.02 -12.50
C VAL A 11 13.12 1.42 -12.78
N HIS A 12 13.88 2.02 -11.86
CA HIS A 12 14.35 3.40 -12.02
C HIS A 12 15.67 3.47 -12.79
N VAL A 13 15.75 4.40 -13.76
CA VAL A 13 16.99 4.69 -14.51
C VAL A 13 17.43 6.14 -14.25
N ARG A 14 16.48 7.08 -14.28
CA ARG A 14 16.73 8.50 -13.96
C ARG A 14 15.42 9.16 -13.59
N THR A 15 15.30 9.48 -12.31
CA THR A 15 14.08 10.06 -11.74
C THR A 15 14.40 11.17 -10.74
N ASP A 16 13.50 12.15 -10.63
CA ASP A 16 13.53 13.17 -9.58
C ASP A 16 12.82 12.67 -8.30
N ILE A 17 11.99 11.63 -8.41
CA ILE A 17 11.21 11.02 -7.31
C ILE A 17 11.43 9.51 -7.33
N TYR A 18 11.86 8.93 -6.21
CA TYR A 18 12.09 7.49 -6.13
C TYR A 18 10.83 6.81 -5.60
N THR A 19 10.25 5.88 -6.35
CA THR A 19 8.98 5.25 -5.97
C THR A 19 9.00 3.73 -5.94
N VAL A 20 8.21 3.14 -5.06
CA VAL A 20 8.04 1.69 -4.96
C VAL A 20 6.57 1.31 -4.86
N HIS A 21 6.22 0.18 -5.48
CA HIS A 21 4.97 -0.52 -5.17
C HIS A 21 5.25 -1.59 -4.12
N ASP A 22 4.52 -1.60 -3.01
CA ASP A 22 4.67 -2.65 -2.00
C ASP A 22 3.32 -3.12 -1.46
N TYR A 23 2.98 -4.36 -1.80
CA TYR A 23 1.71 -4.98 -1.40
C TYR A 23 1.85 -5.96 -0.24
N GLU A 24 2.99 -5.97 0.48
CA GLU A 24 3.13 -6.75 1.71
C GLU A 24 2.05 -6.39 2.72
N GLN A 25 1.44 -7.40 3.35
CA GLN A 25 0.32 -7.24 4.29
C GLN A 25 0.71 -7.56 5.74
N GLN A 26 1.85 -8.22 5.95
CA GLN A 26 2.40 -8.51 7.26
C GLN A 26 3.13 -7.27 7.77
N ILE A 27 2.60 -6.68 8.85
CA ILE A 27 3.03 -5.38 9.35
C ILE A 27 4.51 -5.40 9.77
N ASP A 28 4.98 -6.47 10.39
CA ASP A 28 6.37 -6.64 10.82
C ASP A 28 7.34 -6.71 9.64
N VAL A 29 6.94 -7.39 8.56
CA VAL A 29 7.74 -7.44 7.33
C VAL A 29 7.75 -6.08 6.63
N PHE A 30 6.60 -5.41 6.56
CA PHE A 30 6.46 -4.09 5.96
C PHE A 30 7.29 -3.05 6.73
N GLU A 31 7.14 -2.97 8.05
CA GLU A 31 7.91 -2.09 8.95
C GLU A 31 9.42 -2.27 8.74
N LYS A 32 9.91 -3.51 8.78
CA LYS A 32 11.33 -3.81 8.59
C LYS A 32 11.89 -3.36 7.24
N LYS A 33 11.10 -3.35 6.16
CA LYS A 33 11.54 -2.83 4.86
C LYS A 33 11.77 -1.32 4.90
N TYR A 34 10.89 -0.58 5.57
CA TYR A 34 10.93 0.88 5.61
C TYR A 34 11.84 1.44 6.71
N GLU A 35 12.15 0.65 7.75
CA GLU A 35 13.12 1.03 8.81
C GLU A 35 14.48 1.48 8.25
N THR A 36 14.92 0.91 7.11
CA THR A 36 16.22 1.20 6.52
C THR A 36 16.20 2.34 5.51
N VAL A 37 15.02 2.84 5.13
CA VAL A 37 14.90 3.92 4.15
C VAL A 37 15.46 5.21 4.73
N SER A 38 16.53 5.71 4.09
CA SER A 38 17.23 6.92 4.48
C SER A 38 17.95 7.53 3.28
N PRO A 39 17.97 8.87 3.13
CA PRO A 39 18.67 9.53 2.02
C PRO A 39 20.16 9.21 1.95
N ASP A 40 20.76 8.80 3.07
CA ASP A 40 22.17 8.42 3.18
C ASP A 40 22.40 6.90 2.99
N ASN A 41 21.34 6.12 2.74
CA ASN A 41 21.41 4.67 2.56
C ASN A 41 21.08 4.28 1.11
N ALA A 42 22.11 4.00 0.32
CA ALA A 42 21.96 3.52 -1.06
C ALA A 42 21.29 2.13 -1.17
N ASP A 43 21.33 1.35 -0.09
CA ASP A 43 20.67 0.05 0.04
C ASP A 43 19.27 0.16 0.64
N SER A 44 18.70 1.38 0.70
CA SER A 44 17.27 1.56 1.01
C SER A 44 16.43 0.66 0.11
N HIS A 45 15.30 0.19 0.65
CA HIS A 45 14.38 -0.68 -0.06
C HIS A 45 14.11 -0.14 -1.48
N ARG A 46 14.19 -1.01 -2.48
CA ARG A 46 13.88 -0.67 -3.87
C ARG A 46 13.36 -1.89 -4.62
N GLN A 47 12.57 -1.65 -5.65
CA GLN A 47 12.13 -2.70 -6.54
C GLN A 47 13.20 -3.01 -7.59
N HIS A 48 13.30 -4.29 -7.98
CA HIS A 48 14.24 -4.78 -8.98
C HIS A 48 15.69 -4.32 -8.75
N GLU A 49 16.25 -4.66 -7.60
CA GLU A 49 17.56 -4.17 -7.11
C GLU A 49 18.72 -4.28 -8.11
N ASP A 50 18.70 -5.30 -8.98
CA ASP A 50 19.73 -5.55 -10.01
C ASP A 50 19.58 -4.65 -11.25
N LEU A 51 18.42 -4.02 -11.43
CA LEU A 51 18.07 -3.21 -12.61
C LEU A 51 17.91 -1.73 -12.27
N SER A 52 17.39 -1.43 -11.07
CA SER A 52 17.16 -0.07 -10.61
C SER A 52 18.47 0.60 -10.19
N VAL A 53 18.62 1.88 -10.53
CA VAL A 53 19.70 2.72 -9.96
C VAL A 53 19.54 2.80 -8.43
N PRO A 54 20.62 2.81 -7.64
CA PRO A 54 20.51 2.95 -6.20
C PRO A 54 19.76 4.23 -5.80
N TYR A 55 19.05 4.16 -4.67
CA TYR A 55 18.45 5.33 -4.07
C TYR A 55 19.54 6.34 -3.69
N ALA A 56 19.32 7.62 -3.98
CA ALA A 56 20.32 8.67 -3.85
C ALA A 56 19.76 9.92 -3.15
N GLY A 57 18.76 9.75 -2.27
CA GLY A 57 18.18 10.84 -1.48
C GLY A 57 17.10 11.65 -2.17
N GLN A 58 16.53 11.17 -3.28
CA GLN A 58 15.31 11.75 -3.86
C GLN A 58 14.14 11.68 -2.84
N PRO A 59 13.06 12.46 -3.00
CA PRO A 59 11.81 12.17 -2.29
C PRO A 59 11.40 10.72 -2.54
N TYR A 60 11.32 9.94 -1.47
CA TYR A 60 10.96 8.53 -1.52
C TYR A 60 9.45 8.38 -1.29
N VAL A 61 8.72 7.77 -2.23
CA VAL A 61 7.26 7.67 -2.19
C VAL A 61 6.83 6.21 -2.39
N VAL A 62 5.94 5.72 -1.54
CA VAL A 62 5.31 4.40 -1.75
C VAL A 62 4.04 4.61 -2.57
N ASP A 63 4.20 4.75 -3.88
CA ASP A 63 3.15 5.24 -4.79
C ASP A 63 2.16 4.16 -5.23
N GLU A 64 2.31 2.93 -4.74
CA GLU A 64 1.22 1.98 -4.52
C GLU A 64 1.50 1.10 -3.29
N TYR A 65 0.54 0.99 -2.37
CA TYR A 65 0.60 0.02 -1.28
C TYR A 65 -0.78 -0.42 -0.83
N GLY A 66 -0.80 -1.48 -0.02
CA GLY A 66 -2.04 -2.02 0.52
C GLY A 66 -2.64 -3.01 -0.45
N GLY A 67 -3.80 -2.72 -1.03
CA GLY A 67 -4.51 -3.72 -1.82
C GLY A 67 -5.04 -4.87 -0.97
N THR A 68 -5.39 -4.57 0.28
CA THR A 68 -5.96 -5.52 1.22
C THR A 68 -7.24 -6.13 0.64
N TRP A 69 -7.20 -7.44 0.37
CA TRP A 69 -8.29 -8.13 -0.29
C TRP A 69 -9.55 -8.17 0.59
N TRP A 70 -10.60 -7.48 0.17
CA TRP A 70 -11.89 -7.49 0.88
C TRP A 70 -13.07 -7.54 -0.09
N ASN A 71 -13.84 -8.62 0.01
CA ASN A 71 -15.17 -8.73 -0.56
C ASN A 71 -16.10 -9.29 0.52
N GLU A 72 -17.12 -8.53 0.88
CA GLU A 72 -18.02 -8.85 1.99
C GLU A 72 -18.86 -10.11 1.71
N ASP A 73 -19.38 -10.26 0.50
CA ASP A 73 -20.21 -11.40 0.10
C ASP A 73 -19.41 -12.70 0.13
N GLU A 74 -18.18 -12.67 -0.38
CA GLU A 74 -17.26 -13.79 -0.30
C GLU A 74 -16.80 -14.08 1.13
N ALA A 75 -16.58 -13.05 1.96
CA ALA A 75 -16.25 -13.24 3.38
C ALA A 75 -17.41 -13.90 4.14
N LYS A 76 -18.66 -13.52 3.83
CA LYS A 76 -19.88 -14.17 4.35
C LYS A 76 -19.99 -15.62 3.88
N LYS A 77 -19.73 -15.90 2.59
CA LYS A 77 -19.73 -17.27 2.04
C LYS A 77 -18.66 -18.15 2.70
N ALA A 78 -17.44 -17.65 2.87
CA ALA A 78 -16.33 -18.38 3.50
C ALA A 78 -16.57 -18.66 5.00
N LYS A 79 -17.38 -17.86 5.69
CA LYS A 79 -17.83 -18.17 7.07
C LYS A 79 -18.92 -19.24 7.11
N ALA A 80 -19.74 -19.33 6.06
CA ALA A 80 -20.86 -20.26 5.96
C ALA A 80 -20.47 -21.64 5.40
N GLN A 81 -19.39 -21.70 4.62
CA GLN A 81 -18.87 -22.90 3.98
C GLN A 81 -17.40 -23.02 4.36
N ASP A 82 -17.03 -24.12 5.01
CA ASP A 82 -15.65 -24.50 5.35
C ASP A 82 -14.87 -24.88 4.06
N ALA A 83 -14.96 -24.04 3.02
CA ALA A 83 -14.59 -24.33 1.64
C ALA A 83 -13.57 -23.33 1.11
N ASP A 84 -12.56 -23.88 0.42
CA ASP A 84 -11.54 -23.15 -0.31
C ASP A 84 -12.15 -22.19 -1.33
N ARG A 85 -11.52 -21.01 -1.39
CA ARG A 85 -12.09 -19.76 -1.90
C ARG A 85 -11.77 -19.58 -3.39
N GLU A 86 -12.66 -20.01 -4.28
CA GLU A 86 -12.58 -19.71 -5.72
C GLU A 86 -13.39 -18.44 -6.05
N GLY A 87 -12.76 -17.38 -6.60
CA GLY A 87 -13.50 -16.27 -7.24
C GLY A 87 -12.87 -14.87 -7.31
N SER A 88 -11.92 -14.52 -6.45
CA SER A 88 -11.29 -13.19 -6.40
C SER A 88 -9.87 -13.28 -5.83
N TRP A 89 -9.00 -12.30 -6.13
CA TRP A 89 -7.62 -12.29 -5.64
C TRP A 89 -7.23 -10.92 -5.04
N GLY A 90 -6.22 -10.95 -4.17
CA GLY A 90 -5.52 -9.77 -3.65
C GLY A 90 -4.36 -10.21 -2.76
N TYR A 91 -3.66 -9.25 -2.16
CA TYR A 91 -2.36 -9.52 -1.52
C TYR A 91 -2.50 -10.04 -0.08
N GLY A 92 -1.55 -10.90 0.32
CA GLY A 92 -1.42 -11.47 1.67
C GLY A 92 -2.60 -12.34 2.15
N LYS A 93 -2.63 -12.63 3.46
CA LYS A 93 -3.73 -13.42 4.05
C LYS A 93 -5.00 -12.58 4.10
N ARG A 94 -6.07 -13.09 3.48
CA ARG A 94 -7.38 -12.42 3.48
C ARG A 94 -7.86 -12.14 4.91
N PRO A 95 -8.25 -10.89 5.22
CA PRO A 95 -8.96 -10.55 6.46
C PRO A 95 -10.19 -11.42 6.67
N THR A 96 -10.46 -11.78 7.92
CA THR A 96 -11.60 -12.62 8.30
C THR A 96 -12.86 -11.80 8.62
N ASP A 97 -12.70 -10.52 8.92
CA ASP A 97 -13.78 -9.55 9.08
C ASP A 97 -13.34 -8.14 8.68
N ILE A 98 -14.30 -7.21 8.73
CA ILE A 98 -14.09 -5.83 8.32
C ILE A 98 -13.15 -5.08 9.29
N GLU A 99 -13.11 -5.45 10.56
CA GLU A 99 -12.27 -4.79 11.57
C GLU A 99 -10.79 -5.07 11.28
N GLU A 100 -10.46 -6.31 10.89
CA GLU A 100 -9.11 -6.66 10.43
C GLU A 100 -8.67 -5.85 9.19
N VAL A 101 -9.60 -5.50 8.29
CA VAL A 101 -9.28 -4.66 7.12
C VAL A 101 -8.87 -3.27 7.57
N TYR A 102 -9.67 -2.62 8.41
CA TYR A 102 -9.38 -1.27 8.89
C TYR A 102 -8.10 -1.23 9.73
N ASP A 103 -7.90 -2.21 10.62
CA ASP A 103 -6.68 -2.31 11.43
C ASP A 103 -5.45 -2.48 10.53
N ARG A 104 -5.54 -3.33 9.51
CA ARG A 104 -4.43 -3.55 8.57
C ARG A 104 -4.10 -2.31 7.76
N ILE A 105 -5.09 -1.67 7.14
CA ILE A 105 -4.87 -0.43 6.38
C ILE A 105 -4.24 0.62 7.30
N GLY A 106 -4.81 0.82 8.50
CA GLY A 106 -4.28 1.77 9.47
C GLY A 106 -2.83 1.50 9.86
N LYS A 107 -2.46 0.24 10.12
CA LYS A 107 -1.08 -0.13 10.47
C LYS A 107 -0.11 0.04 9.30
N LEU A 108 -0.50 -0.35 8.09
CA LEU A 108 0.32 -0.15 6.90
C LEU A 108 0.56 1.34 6.64
N THR A 109 -0.51 2.16 6.67
CA THR A 109 -0.40 3.61 6.50
C THR A 109 0.49 4.22 7.58
N ARG A 110 0.34 3.78 8.84
CA ARG A 110 1.13 4.28 9.96
C ARG A 110 2.64 4.03 9.78
N VAL A 111 3.05 2.86 9.30
CA VAL A 111 4.47 2.60 9.01
C VAL A 111 5.04 3.65 8.06
N LEU A 112 4.26 4.10 7.09
CA LEU A 112 4.67 5.12 6.13
C LEU A 112 4.65 6.53 6.73
N THR A 113 3.58 6.89 7.46
CA THR A 113 3.46 8.23 8.05
C THR A 113 4.42 8.45 9.21
N ASP A 114 4.74 7.44 10.01
CA ASP A 114 5.65 7.56 11.15
C ASP A 114 7.14 7.58 10.71
N ASN A 115 7.43 7.37 9.42
CA ASN A 115 8.78 7.40 8.88
C ASN A 115 9.13 8.78 8.29
N PRO A 116 10.12 9.51 8.83
CA PRO A 116 10.47 10.87 8.38
C PRO A 116 11.11 10.91 6.99
N ASN A 117 11.54 9.77 6.44
CA ASN A 117 12.16 9.69 5.12
C ASN A 117 11.17 9.31 4.01
N ILE A 118 9.89 9.09 4.33
CA ILE A 118 8.83 8.83 3.35
C ILE A 118 8.11 10.14 3.03
N ALA A 119 8.20 10.57 1.78
CA ALA A 119 7.64 11.82 1.30
C ALA A 119 6.17 11.72 0.88
N GLY A 120 5.62 10.49 0.78
CA GLY A 120 4.21 10.29 0.49
C GLY A 120 3.86 8.83 0.19
N TYR A 121 2.57 8.59 -0.02
CA TYR A 121 2.04 7.28 -0.37
C TYR A 121 0.80 7.39 -1.27
N THR A 122 0.44 6.29 -1.93
CA THR A 122 -0.86 6.12 -2.61
C THR A 122 -1.46 4.76 -2.25
N TYR A 123 -2.61 4.73 -1.59
CA TYR A 123 -3.29 3.47 -1.30
C TYR A 123 -3.92 2.91 -2.57
N THR A 124 -3.64 1.64 -2.87
CA THR A 124 -4.25 0.92 -4.00
C THR A 124 -5.48 0.13 -3.52
N GLN A 125 -6.68 0.33 -4.08
CA GLN A 125 -7.05 1.26 -5.16
C GLN A 125 -8.37 1.99 -4.85
N LEU A 126 -8.73 2.97 -5.69
CA LEU A 126 -9.93 3.78 -5.46
C LEU A 126 -11.21 2.94 -5.61
N THR A 127 -11.36 2.20 -6.70
CA THR A 127 -12.52 1.35 -6.99
C THR A 127 -12.07 -0.05 -7.30
N ASP A 128 -12.93 -1.04 -7.07
CA ASP A 128 -12.72 -2.37 -7.65
C ASP A 128 -12.57 -2.27 -9.18
N VAL A 129 -11.68 -3.06 -9.77
CA VAL A 129 -11.42 -3.14 -11.21
C VAL A 129 -11.43 -4.62 -11.63
N GLU A 130 -12.50 -5.03 -12.32
CA GLU A 130 -12.67 -6.42 -12.81
C GLU A 130 -12.41 -7.47 -11.69
N GLN A 131 -11.39 -8.31 -11.84
CA GLN A 131 -10.98 -9.32 -10.86
C GLN A 131 -10.35 -8.73 -9.58
N GLU A 132 -9.82 -7.51 -9.64
CA GLU A 132 -9.17 -6.84 -8.51
C GLU A 132 -10.24 -6.15 -7.65
N GLN A 133 -10.65 -6.84 -6.60
CA GLN A 133 -11.73 -6.40 -5.71
C GLN A 133 -11.20 -5.84 -4.38
N ASN A 134 -10.08 -5.14 -4.42
CA ASN A 134 -9.42 -4.49 -3.28
C ASN A 134 -9.62 -2.97 -3.23
N GLY A 135 -10.55 -2.42 -4.03
CA GLY A 135 -10.85 -1.00 -4.04
C GLY A 135 -11.55 -0.52 -2.77
N ILE A 136 -11.37 0.75 -2.39
CA ILE A 136 -12.08 1.38 -1.27
C ILE A 136 -13.54 1.72 -1.59
N TYR A 137 -13.89 1.71 -2.88
CA TYR A 137 -15.25 1.72 -3.40
C TYR A 137 -15.49 0.49 -4.26
N HIS A 138 -16.77 0.14 -4.46
CA HIS A 138 -17.13 -0.86 -5.46
C HIS A 138 -16.87 -0.36 -6.88
N TYR A 139 -16.94 -1.27 -7.86
CA TYR A 139 -16.75 -0.98 -9.28
C TYR A 139 -17.67 0.16 -9.78
N ASP A 140 -18.88 0.26 -9.26
CA ASP A 140 -19.87 1.31 -9.60
C ASP A 140 -19.73 2.60 -8.76
N ARG A 141 -18.65 2.71 -7.97
CA ARG A 141 -18.33 3.82 -7.06
C ARG A 141 -19.28 3.91 -5.85
N SER A 142 -20.13 2.91 -5.61
CA SER A 142 -20.87 2.83 -4.37
C SER A 142 -19.93 2.60 -3.17
N PRO A 143 -20.25 3.14 -1.98
CA PRO A 143 -19.41 2.98 -0.79
C PRO A 143 -19.24 1.50 -0.43
N LYS A 144 -17.98 1.08 -0.23
CA LYS A 144 -17.62 -0.28 0.20
C LYS A 144 -17.12 -0.32 1.65
N PHE A 145 -16.55 0.79 2.10
CA PHE A 145 -16.10 1.01 3.47
C PHE A 145 -16.74 2.28 4.05
N ASP A 146 -16.67 2.40 5.37
CA ASP A 146 -16.92 3.63 6.09
C ASP A 146 -15.74 4.59 5.83
N ALA A 147 -16.02 5.66 5.09
CA ALA A 147 -15.02 6.64 4.72
C ALA A 147 -14.41 7.36 5.93
N ASP A 148 -15.18 7.61 6.99
CA ASP A 148 -14.68 8.31 8.18
C ASP A 148 -13.66 7.44 8.94
N ARG A 149 -13.77 6.11 8.84
CA ARG A 149 -12.79 5.18 9.41
C ARG A 149 -11.49 5.17 8.64
N LEU A 150 -11.55 5.10 7.31
CA LEU A 150 -10.36 5.16 6.45
C LEU A 150 -9.67 6.52 6.53
N LYS A 151 -10.45 7.60 6.58
CA LYS A 151 -9.96 8.97 6.71
C LYS A 151 -9.05 9.15 7.92
N LYS A 152 -9.37 8.53 9.07
CA LYS A 152 -8.51 8.59 10.27
C LYS A 152 -7.12 7.99 10.05
N ALA A 153 -7.00 6.96 9.21
CA ALA A 153 -5.71 6.41 8.83
C ALA A 153 -5.00 7.33 7.83
N PHE A 154 -5.71 7.79 6.81
CA PHE A 154 -5.09 8.56 5.72
C PHE A 154 -4.75 10.02 6.08
N GLU A 155 -5.43 10.63 7.05
CA GLU A 155 -5.12 11.98 7.54
C GLU A 155 -4.14 11.98 8.73
N ALA A 156 -3.51 10.84 9.04
CA ALA A 156 -2.48 10.82 10.07
C ALA A 156 -1.34 11.79 9.70
N SER A 157 -0.92 12.63 10.66
CA SER A 157 0.24 13.51 10.49
C SER A 157 1.46 12.69 10.14
N ALA A 158 2.23 13.17 9.16
CA ALA A 158 3.45 12.47 8.75
C ALA A 158 4.67 13.04 9.48
N ALA A 159 5.58 12.19 9.93
CA ALA A 159 6.79 12.55 10.65
C ALA A 159 7.71 13.48 9.83
N ILE A 160 7.61 13.47 8.50
CA ILE A 160 8.35 14.39 7.62
C ILE A 160 7.84 15.84 7.69
N GLU A 161 6.64 16.07 8.25
CA GLU A 161 6.04 17.40 8.41
C GLU A 161 6.50 18.13 9.68
N GLU A 162 7.23 17.45 10.58
CA GLU A 162 7.81 17.99 11.81
C GLU A 162 9.22 18.57 11.60
#